data_AF-A0A7W7CSA5-F1
#
_entry.id   AF-A0A7W7CSA5-F1
#
_cell.length_a   1.000
_cell.length_b   1.000
_cell.length_c   1.000
_cell.angle_alpha   90.00
_cell.angle_beta   90.00
_cell.angle_gamma   90.00
#
_symmetry.space_group_name_H-M   'P 1'
#
loop_
_entity.id
_entity.type
_entity.pdbx_description
1 polymer ?
#
loop_
_entity_poly.entity_id
_entity_poly.type
_entity_poly.pdbx_seq_one_letter_code
_entity_poly.pdbx_strand_id
1 'polypeptide(L)'
;MIAVTPWQLPLDSIDQARSLHRMLFETTFDETPADAFLGSSHIAAVQHRLIDMLTDAEPDKRWEQWRQADQHPHRVDYVRRHIEQSTIWSTMPADDRRQYVQDLLAPLIPSPELLEELASL
;
A
#
# COMPACT_ATOMS: atom_id res chain seq x y z
N MET A 1 31.32 9.02 -0.78
CA MET A 1 30.23 8.10 -0.40
C MET A 1 29.54 8.73 0.80
N ILE A 2 28.36 9.35 0.61
CA ILE A 2 27.64 9.98 1.73
C ILE A 2 26.89 8.86 2.44
N ALA A 3 27.25 8.60 3.69
CA ALA A 3 26.45 7.76 4.57
C ALA A 3 25.15 8.51 4.86
N VAL A 4 24.09 8.16 4.15
CA VAL A 4 22.74 8.63 4.49
C VAL A 4 22.31 7.77 5.67
N THR A 5 22.28 8.36 6.87
CA THR A 5 21.65 7.71 8.01
C THR A 5 20.20 7.41 7.60
N PRO A 6 19.74 6.15 7.66
CA PRO A 6 18.36 5.84 7.29
C PRO A 6 17.45 6.69 8.17
N TRP A 7 16.58 7.48 7.54
CA TRP A 7 15.57 8.26 8.25
C TRP A 7 14.69 7.27 9.03
N GLN A 8 14.77 7.31 10.35
CA GLN A 8 13.88 6.57 11.23
C GLN A 8 12.61 7.38 11.43
N LEU A 9 11.44 6.74 11.28
CA LEU A 9 10.17 7.36 11.64
C LEU A 9 10.16 7.46 13.18
N PRO A 10 10.25 8.66 13.79
CA PRO A 10 10.33 8.78 15.24
C PRO A 10 8.91 8.61 15.81
N LEU A 11 8.54 7.36 16.05
CA LEU A 11 7.30 7.01 16.74
C LEU A 11 7.66 6.61 18.18
N ASP A 12 7.05 7.28 19.16
CA ASP A 12 7.39 7.10 20.58
C ASP A 12 6.70 5.87 21.20
N SER A 13 5.75 5.25 20.48
CA SER A 13 5.05 4.06 20.94
C SER A 13 4.45 3.22 19.81
N ILE A 14 4.19 1.95 20.10
CA ILE A 14 3.47 1.05 19.18
C ILE A 14 2.04 1.54 18.91
N ASP A 15 1.41 2.24 19.85
CA ASP A 15 0.09 2.83 19.63
C ASP A 15 0.10 3.96 18.60
N GLN A 16 1.19 4.74 18.53
CA GLN A 16 1.37 5.71 17.45
C GLN A 16 1.53 5.01 16.11
N ALA A 17 2.30 3.91 16.04
CA ALA A 17 2.43 3.11 14.82
C ALA A 17 1.09 2.52 14.37
N ARG A 18 0.30 1.94 15.28
CA ARG A 18 -1.04 1.41 14.96
C ARG A 18 -1.98 2.50 14.46
N SER A 19 -1.96 3.66 15.14
CA SER A 19 -2.83 4.79 14.78
C SER A 19 -2.48 5.35 13.41
N LEU A 20 -1.18 5.52 13.12
CA LEU A 20 -0.71 6.01 11.83
C LEU A 20 -0.97 4.99 10.71
N HIS A 21 -0.70 3.71 10.95
CA HIS A 21 -1.05 2.63 10.03
C HIS A 21 -2.55 2.65 9.70
N ARG A 22 -3.42 2.71 10.73
CA ARG A 22 -4.87 2.75 10.54
C ARG A 22 -5.30 3.99 9.75
N MET A 23 -4.79 5.16 10.12
CA MET A 23 -5.13 6.41 9.43
C MET A 23 -4.75 6.34 7.94
N LEU A 24 -3.50 5.99 7.63
CA LEU A 24 -3.05 5.88 6.24
C LEU A 24 -3.82 4.81 5.48
N PHE A 25 -4.06 3.65 6.09
CA PHE A 25 -4.82 2.57 5.45
C PHE A 25 -6.24 2.99 5.11
N GLU A 26 -6.97 3.64 6.03
CA GLU A 26 -8.32 4.10 5.73
C GLU A 26 -8.34 5.20 4.67
N THR A 27 -7.42 6.16 4.74
CA THR A 27 -7.35 7.28 3.80
C THR A 27 -6.96 6.85 2.37
N THR A 28 -6.02 5.90 2.21
CA THR A 28 -5.63 5.38 0.88
C THR A 28 -6.80 4.80 0.10
N PHE A 29 -7.76 4.21 0.80
CA PHE A 29 -8.91 3.54 0.19
C PHE A 29 -10.23 4.26 0.44
N ASP A 30 -10.17 5.55 0.79
CA ASP A 30 -11.36 6.40 0.88
C ASP A 30 -11.77 6.87 -0.52
N GLU A 31 -13.08 6.95 -0.76
CA GLU A 31 -13.64 7.21 -2.08
C GLU A 31 -13.71 8.71 -2.41
N THR A 32 -13.60 9.62 -1.43
CA THR A 32 -13.80 11.05 -1.70
C THR A 32 -13.07 12.02 -0.75
N PRO A 33 -12.34 13.02 -1.28
CA PRO A 33 -11.73 13.07 -2.61
C PRO A 33 -10.53 12.10 -2.69
N ALA A 34 -10.22 11.62 -3.90
CA ALA A 34 -9.01 10.84 -4.12
C ALA A 34 -7.78 11.64 -3.67
N ASP A 35 -6.97 11.04 -2.80
CA ASP A 35 -5.76 11.67 -2.27
C ASP A 35 -4.79 11.99 -3.42
N ALA A 36 -4.21 13.20 -3.41
CA ALA A 36 -3.19 13.61 -4.38
C ALA A 36 -1.94 12.71 -4.37
N PHE A 37 -1.74 11.92 -3.30
CA PHE A 37 -0.66 10.97 -3.16
C PHE A 37 -1.07 9.51 -3.45
N LEU A 38 -2.27 9.26 -3.97
CA LEU A 38 -2.72 7.91 -4.33
C LEU A 38 -1.79 7.27 -5.38
N GLY A 39 -1.28 6.08 -5.07
CA GLY A 39 -0.28 5.38 -5.89
C GLY A 39 1.12 5.97 -5.84
N SER A 40 1.41 6.82 -4.84
CA SER A 40 2.77 7.30 -4.57
C SER A 40 3.64 6.20 -3.96
N SER A 41 4.72 5.84 -4.65
CA SER A 41 5.74 4.90 -4.16
C SER A 41 6.35 5.31 -2.81
N HIS A 42 6.37 6.60 -2.49
CA HIS A 42 6.85 7.10 -1.20
C HIS A 42 5.87 6.80 -0.06
N ILE A 43 4.57 6.97 -0.31
CA ILE A 43 3.53 6.62 0.68
C ILE A 43 3.48 5.10 0.87
N ALA A 44 3.53 4.34 -0.22
CA ALA A 44 3.58 2.88 -0.18
C ALA A 44 4.76 2.38 0.67
N ALA A 45 5.96 2.95 0.47
CA ALA A 45 7.13 2.63 1.28
C ALA A 45 6.95 2.94 2.77
N VAL A 46 6.28 4.04 3.13
CA VAL A 46 5.97 4.36 4.53
C VAL A 46 4.97 3.37 5.12
N GLN A 47 3.91 3.02 4.40
CA GLN A 47 2.92 2.05 4.85
C GLN A 47 3.54 0.66 5.06
N HIS A 48 4.43 0.22 4.16
CA HIS A 48 5.18 -1.03 4.34
C HIS A 48 6.08 -0.99 5.57
N ARG A 49 6.84 0.09 5.79
CA ARG A 49 7.67 0.21 7.00
C ARG A 49 6.85 0.19 8.29
N LEU A 50 5.68 0.83 8.30
CA LEU A 50 4.80 0.82 9.47
C LEU A 50 4.30 -0.58 9.79
N ILE A 51 3.88 -1.34 8.79
CA ILE A 51 3.38 -2.70 9.03
C ILE A 51 4.52 -3.66 9.40
N ASP A 52 5.73 -3.47 8.87
CA ASP A 52 6.92 -4.23 9.28
C ASP A 52 7.25 -3.95 10.76
N MET A 53 7.24 -2.68 11.18
CA MET A 53 7.42 -2.30 12.59
C MET A 53 6.36 -2.93 13.52
N LEU A 54 5.09 -2.99 13.07
CA LEU A 54 4.00 -3.62 13.82
C LEU A 54 4.16 -5.15 13.87
N THR A 55 4.67 -5.75 12.81
CA THR A 55 4.95 -7.20 12.75
C THR A 55 6.02 -7.58 13.76
N ASP A 56 7.12 -6.82 13.82
CA ASP A 56 8.20 -7.04 14.76
C ASP A 56 7.77 -6.83 16.22
N ALA A 57 6.95 -5.81 16.47
CA ALA A 57 6.52 -5.44 17.82
C ALA A 57 5.36 -6.30 18.35
N GLU A 58 4.59 -6.94 17.48
CA GLU A 58 3.38 -7.68 17.82
C GLU A 58 3.38 -9.08 17.20
N PRO A 59 4.31 -9.97 17.56
CA PRO A 59 4.49 -11.28 16.91
C PRO A 59 3.27 -12.20 17.03
N ASP A 60 2.43 -12.01 18.05
CA ASP A 60 1.19 -12.77 18.22
C ASP A 60 0.09 -12.34 17.24
N LYS A 61 0.23 -11.17 16.61
CA LYS A 61 -0.69 -10.71 15.58
C LYS A 61 -0.23 -11.22 14.22
N ARG A 62 -1.16 -11.80 13.46
CA ARG A 62 -0.91 -12.37 12.14
C ARG A 62 -0.89 -11.28 11.06
N TRP A 63 -0.03 -10.27 11.21
CA TRP A 63 0.07 -9.12 10.30
C TRP A 63 0.41 -9.55 8.87
N GLU A 64 1.27 -10.54 8.69
CA GLU A 64 1.58 -11.12 7.38
C GLU A 64 0.34 -11.70 6.68
N GLN A 65 -0.55 -12.37 7.44
CA GLN A 65 -1.80 -12.87 6.90
C GLN A 65 -2.75 -11.72 6.55
N TRP A 66 -2.86 -10.73 7.44
CA TRP A 66 -3.69 -9.55 7.22
C TRP A 66 -3.26 -8.77 5.98
N ARG A 67 -1.95 -8.75 5.64
CA ARG A 67 -1.44 -8.08 4.44
C ARG A 67 -1.87 -8.73 3.13
N GLN A 68 -2.41 -9.95 3.12
CA GLN A 68 -2.84 -10.60 1.88
C GLN A 68 -3.99 -9.83 1.25
N ALA A 69 -3.77 -9.17 0.10
CA ALA A 69 -4.77 -8.32 -0.53
C ALA A 69 -6.05 -9.08 -0.90
N ASP A 70 -5.92 -10.36 -1.23
CA ASP A 70 -7.02 -11.30 -1.51
C ASP A 70 -8.02 -11.43 -0.33
N GLN A 71 -7.63 -11.06 0.89
CA GLN A 71 -8.51 -11.02 2.06
C GLN A 71 -9.28 -9.69 2.21
N HIS A 72 -9.06 -8.73 1.31
CA HIS A 72 -9.66 -7.39 1.32
C HIS A 72 -10.38 -7.07 0.00
N PRO A 73 -11.43 -7.83 -0.38
CA PRO A 73 -12.05 -7.72 -1.70
C PRO A 73 -12.56 -6.31 -2.00
N HIS A 74 -13.11 -5.59 -1.01
CA HIS A 74 -13.56 -4.22 -1.20
C HIS A 74 -12.44 -3.23 -1.55
N ARG A 75 -11.22 -3.47 -1.06
CA ARG A 75 -10.04 -2.64 -1.36
C ARG A 75 -9.47 -2.96 -2.74
N VAL A 76 -9.50 -4.24 -3.12
CA VAL A 76 -9.19 -4.68 -4.48
C VAL A 76 -10.17 -4.07 -5.50
N ASP A 77 -11.46 -4.09 -5.21
CA ASP A 77 -12.50 -3.49 -6.06
C ASP A 77 -12.35 -1.97 -6.18
N TYR A 78 -11.89 -1.29 -5.12
CA TYR A 78 -11.51 0.11 -5.18
C TYR A 78 -10.36 0.34 -6.17
N VAL A 79 -9.27 -0.42 -6.06
CA VAL A 79 -8.12 -0.31 -6.96
C VAL A 79 -8.51 -0.62 -8.41
N ARG A 80 -9.35 -1.64 -8.63
CA ARG A 80 -9.89 -1.97 -9.96
C ARG A 80 -10.62 -0.77 -10.58
N ARG A 81 -11.58 -0.18 -9.86
CA ARG A 81 -12.32 1.00 -10.34
C ARG A 81 -11.41 2.20 -10.59
N HIS A 82 -10.42 2.43 -9.72
CA HIS A 82 -9.45 3.51 -9.90
C HIS A 82 -8.65 3.34 -11.19
N ILE A 83 -8.17 2.12 -11.47
CA ILE A 83 -7.44 1.79 -12.69
C ILE A 83 -8.32 2.00 -13.93
N GLU A 84 -9.56 1.48 -13.93
CA GLU A 84 -10.50 1.62 -15.05
C GLU A 84 -10.88 3.08 -15.35
N GLN A 85 -10.86 3.95 -14.33
CA GLN A 85 -11.16 5.38 -14.45
C GLN A 85 -9.91 6.24 -14.72
N SER A 86 -8.72 5.65 -14.63
CA SER A 86 -7.45 6.36 -14.78
C SER A 86 -7.16 6.73 -16.23
N THR A 87 -6.92 8.01 -16.48
CA THR A 87 -6.58 8.51 -17.82
C THR A 87 -5.16 8.17 -18.26
N ILE A 88 -4.27 7.85 -17.32
CA ILE A 88 -2.85 7.56 -17.60
C ILE A 88 -2.56 6.07 -17.71
N TRP A 89 -3.45 5.20 -17.22
CA TRP A 89 -3.19 3.78 -17.13
C TRP A 89 -2.84 3.13 -18.48
N SER A 90 -3.61 3.45 -19.52
CA SER A 90 -3.41 2.91 -20.87
C SER A 90 -2.06 3.30 -21.50
N THR A 91 -1.43 4.39 -21.02
CA THR A 91 -0.15 4.89 -21.56
C THR A 91 1.06 4.41 -20.74
N MET A 92 0.84 3.78 -19.59
CA MET A 92 1.92 3.22 -18.76
C MET A 92 2.52 1.95 -19.38
N PRO A 93 3.87 1.82 -19.39
CA PRO A 93 4.54 0.55 -19.67
C PRO A 93 4.09 -0.58 -18.75
N ALA A 94 4.15 -1.82 -19.23
CA ALA A 94 3.67 -2.98 -18.47
C ALA A 94 4.37 -3.14 -17.11
N ASP A 95 5.68 -2.94 -17.04
CA ASP A 95 6.43 -3.03 -15.78
C ASP A 95 6.02 -1.94 -14.78
N ASP A 96 5.75 -0.72 -15.27
CA ASP A 96 5.30 0.40 -14.44
C ASP A 96 3.88 0.18 -13.91
N ARG A 97 3.01 -0.50 -14.68
CA ARG A 97 1.65 -0.86 -14.23
C ARG A 97 1.68 -1.77 -13.02
N ARG A 98 2.56 -2.78 -13.01
CA ARG A 98 2.70 -3.70 -11.88
C ARG A 98 3.13 -2.97 -10.63
N GLN A 99 4.17 -2.13 -10.74
CA GLN A 99 4.65 -1.34 -9.61
C GLN A 99 3.54 -0.41 -9.11
N TYR A 100 2.80 0.23 -10.01
CA TYR A 100 1.71 1.11 -9.64
C TYR A 100 0.57 0.38 -8.92
N VAL A 101 0.20 -0.83 -9.35
CA VAL A 101 -0.77 -1.68 -8.63
C VAL A 101 -0.29 -2.00 -7.21
N GLN A 102 0.99 -2.33 -7.05
CA GLN A 102 1.58 -2.59 -5.73
C GLN A 102 1.52 -1.34 -4.85
N ASP A 103 1.86 -0.17 -5.41
CA ASP A 103 1.82 1.09 -4.68
C ASP A 103 0.38 1.48 -4.30
N LEU A 104 -0.60 1.21 -5.16
CA LEU A 104 -2.03 1.44 -4.88
C LEU A 104 -2.59 0.52 -3.80
N LEU A 105 -2.10 -0.72 -3.72
CA LEU A 105 -2.55 -1.71 -2.74
C LEU A 105 -1.85 -1.60 -1.40
N ALA A 106 -0.76 -0.83 -1.30
CA ALA A 106 0.02 -0.73 -0.07
C ALA A 106 -0.87 -0.39 1.15
N PRO A 107 -0.62 -1.02 2.32
CA PRO A 107 0.44 -1.98 2.64
C PRO A 107 0.12 -3.44 2.25
N LEU A 108 -1.01 -3.70 1.59
CA LEU A 108 -1.42 -5.03 1.17
C LEU A 108 -0.49 -5.56 0.08
N ILE A 109 -0.36 -6.88 0.05
CA ILE A 109 0.46 -7.64 -0.88
C ILE A 109 -0.50 -8.51 -1.71
N PRO A 110 -0.66 -8.25 -3.01
CA PRO A 110 -1.45 -9.11 -3.88
C PRO A 110 -0.76 -10.44 -4.12
N SER A 111 -1.55 -11.50 -4.30
CA SER A 111 -1.05 -12.72 -4.95
C SER A 111 -0.51 -12.42 -6.36
N PRO A 112 0.40 -13.25 -6.89
CA PRO A 112 0.88 -13.10 -8.27
C PRO A 112 -0.27 -13.03 -9.27
N GLU A 113 -1.28 -13.87 -9.10
CA GLU A 113 -2.46 -13.95 -9.96
C GLU A 113 -3.27 -12.65 -9.93
N LEU A 114 -3.54 -12.11 -8.74
CA LEU A 114 -4.26 -10.85 -8.58
C LEU A 114 -3.47 -9.67 -9.15
N LEU A 115 -2.14 -9.67 -9.00
CA LEU A 115 -1.28 -8.64 -9.56
C LEU A 115 -1.34 -8.63 -11.10
N GLU A 116 -1.28 -9.81 -11.73
CA GLU A 116 -1.45 -9.90 -13.19
C GLU A 116 -2.82 -9.43 -13.63
N GLU A 117 -3.89 -9.86 -12.94
CA GLU A 117 -5.27 -9.45 -13.24
C GLU A 117 -5.36 -7.93 -13.29
N LEU A 118 -4.97 -7.25 -12.22
CA LEU A 118 -5.06 -5.80 -12.10
C LEU A 118 -4.11 -5.08 -13.07
N ALA A 119 -2.90 -5.58 -13.30
CA ALA A 119 -1.93 -4.98 -14.21
C ALA A 119 -2.34 -5.08 -15.70
N SER A 120 -3.25 -5.99 -16.01
CA SER A 120 -3.73 -6.28 -17.37
C SER A 120 -5.03 -5.58 -17.77
N LEU A 121 -5.69 -4.87 -16.84
CA LEU A 121 -6.85 -4.00 -17.11
C LEU A 121 -6.53 -2.96 -18.18
#